data_AF-A0A6G4WTA3-F1
#
_entry.id   AF-A0A6G4WTA3-F1
#
_cell.length_a   1.000
_cell.length_b   1.000
_cell.length_c   1.000
_cell.angle_alpha   90.00
_cell.angle_beta   90.00
_cell.angle_gamma   90.00
#
_symmetry.space_group_name_H-M   'P 1'
#
loop_
_entity.id
_entity.type
_entity.pdbx_description
1 polymer ?
#
loop_
_entity_poly.entity_id
_entity_poly.type
_entity_poly.pdbx_seq_one_letter_code
_entity_poly.pdbx_strand_id
1 'polypeptide(L)'
;MSDKQRAHALQWSAGQAELVAAADAGQLRYGQDGVLREHPQPGQAGRTVADGRLVPLLRAGFLTRDGERVAVTADGRAAVRLWRRWRPAPVERDRSEERQTPLRPLLGGEEAARRATAAAEDERRRAAERDDLYSALERLHAWEARDDRLWEVWARVQGITYRLGRRRPRGWVPTAEEIAKHFIAQELVDELRADAESPQERPEVPHTPALRSRELPPLPAAPDAAEQLDLFAP
;
A
#
# COMPACT_ATOMS: atom_id res chain seq x y z
N MET A 1 4.45 -26.37 -3.80
CA MET A 1 5.41 -25.71 -4.71
C MET A 1 6.80 -26.28 -4.44
N SER A 2 7.50 -26.75 -5.48
CA SER A 2 8.80 -27.43 -5.30
C SER A 2 9.96 -26.45 -5.09
N ASP A 3 11.03 -26.90 -4.43
CA ASP A 3 12.23 -26.08 -4.23
C ASP A 3 12.89 -25.64 -5.53
N LYS A 4 12.79 -26.45 -6.59
CA LYS A 4 13.23 -26.09 -7.93
C LYS A 4 12.44 -24.89 -8.47
N GLN A 5 11.10 -24.89 -8.31
CA GLN A 5 10.26 -23.76 -8.71
C GLN A 5 10.61 -22.50 -7.91
N ARG A 6 10.86 -22.63 -6.60
CA ARG A 6 11.30 -21.50 -5.75
C ARG A 6 12.63 -20.92 -6.23
N ALA A 7 13.60 -21.76 -6.60
CA ALA A 7 14.89 -21.32 -7.13
C ALA A 7 14.74 -20.56 -8.47
N HIS A 8 13.91 -21.05 -9.39
CA HIS A 8 13.63 -20.33 -10.65
C HIS A 8 12.88 -19.01 -10.43
N ALA A 9 12.02 -18.93 -9.42
CA ALA A 9 11.26 -17.72 -9.10
C ALA A 9 12.13 -16.56 -8.57
N LEU A 10 13.37 -16.83 -8.15
CA LEU A 10 14.30 -15.79 -7.69
C LEU A 10 14.63 -14.78 -8.81
N GLN A 11 14.71 -15.25 -10.06
CA GLN A 11 15.02 -14.41 -11.24
C GLN A 11 16.26 -13.51 -11.04
N TRP A 12 17.28 -14.04 -10.35
CA TRP A 12 18.52 -13.30 -10.11
C TRP A 12 19.40 -13.28 -11.36
N SER A 13 20.11 -12.16 -11.55
CA SER A 13 21.28 -12.15 -12.42
C SER A 13 22.46 -12.84 -11.73
N ALA A 14 23.51 -13.16 -12.49
CA ALA A 14 24.73 -13.75 -11.93
C ALA A 14 25.35 -12.85 -10.86
N GLY A 15 25.42 -11.54 -11.13
CA GLY A 15 25.96 -10.56 -10.20
C GLY A 15 25.11 -10.39 -8.93
N GLN A 16 23.79 -10.55 -9.01
CA GLN A 16 22.93 -10.55 -7.82
C GLN A 16 23.17 -11.80 -6.96
N ALA A 17 23.29 -12.98 -7.58
CA ALA A 17 23.57 -14.22 -6.85
C ALA A 17 24.96 -14.19 -6.16
N GLU A 18 25.97 -13.63 -6.83
CA GLU A 18 27.30 -13.39 -6.26
C GLU A 18 27.24 -12.43 -5.06
N LEU A 19 26.46 -11.34 -5.17
CA LEU A 19 26.33 -10.37 -4.09
C LEU A 19 25.71 -10.99 -2.83
N VAL A 20 24.63 -11.76 -2.98
CA VAL A 20 24.01 -12.43 -1.81
C VAL A 20 24.95 -13.47 -1.20
N ALA A 21 25.73 -14.17 -2.03
CA ALA A 21 26.73 -15.11 -1.55
C ALA A 21 27.88 -14.41 -0.78
N ALA A 22 28.36 -13.27 -1.26
CA ALA A 22 29.37 -12.46 -0.57
C ALA A 22 28.84 -11.89 0.76
N ALA A 23 27.56 -11.48 0.80
CA ALA A 23 26.91 -11.04 2.03
C ALA A 23 26.77 -12.18 3.05
N ASP A 24 26.40 -13.39 2.61
CA ASP A 24 26.32 -14.59 3.45
C ASP A 24 27.69 -14.99 4.03
N ALA A 25 28.77 -14.69 3.30
CA ALA A 25 30.14 -14.84 3.79
C ALA A 25 30.64 -13.68 4.66
N GLY A 26 29.83 -12.64 4.92
CA GLY A 26 30.21 -11.47 5.71
C GLY A 26 31.23 -10.54 5.03
N GLN A 27 31.37 -10.65 3.71
CA GLN A 27 32.44 -9.98 2.93
C GLN A 27 32.04 -8.59 2.41
N LEU A 28 30.76 -8.19 2.53
CA LEU A 28 30.28 -6.93 1.98
C LEU A 28 30.24 -5.79 3.01
N ARG A 29 30.96 -4.70 2.72
CA ARG A 29 31.00 -3.50 3.56
C ARG A 29 31.08 -2.23 2.70
N TYR A 30 30.43 -1.17 3.16
CA TYR A 30 30.64 0.17 2.66
C TYR A 30 31.92 0.74 3.27
N GLY A 31 32.77 1.34 2.42
CA GLY A 31 33.87 2.17 2.90
C GLY A 31 33.39 3.52 3.41
N GLN A 32 34.29 4.27 4.06
CA GLN A 32 34.04 5.67 4.46
C GLN A 32 33.77 6.60 3.25
N ASP A 33 34.22 6.19 2.06
CA ASP A 33 33.96 6.83 0.77
C ASP A 33 32.53 6.57 0.24
N GLY A 34 31.72 5.80 0.96
CA GLY A 34 30.37 5.41 0.56
C GLY A 34 30.33 4.35 -0.55
N VAL A 35 31.47 3.74 -0.89
CA VAL A 35 31.58 2.73 -1.95
C VAL A 35 31.42 1.34 -1.36
N LEU A 36 30.53 0.52 -1.95
CA LEU A 36 30.38 -0.88 -1.56
C LEU A 36 31.58 -1.70 -2.04
N ARG A 37 32.21 -2.42 -1.11
CA ARG A 37 33.36 -3.28 -1.37
C ARG A 37 33.13 -4.69 -0.86
N GLU A 38 33.67 -5.65 -1.60
CA GLU A 38 33.79 -7.04 -1.22
C GLU A 38 35.20 -7.30 -0.70
N HIS A 39 35.29 -7.76 0.55
CA HIS A 39 36.53 -8.13 1.23
C HIS A 39 36.56 -9.65 1.39
N PRO A 40 37.06 -10.39 0.38
CA PRO A 40 37.08 -11.85 0.44
C PRO A 40 37.95 -12.39 1.57
N GLN A 41 38.96 -11.61 1.98
CA GLN A 41 39.86 -11.92 3.10
C GLN A 41 40.03 -10.69 4.01
N PRO A 42 40.09 -10.89 5.34
CA PRO A 42 40.45 -9.82 6.28
C PRO A 42 41.80 -9.19 5.95
N GLY A 43 41.90 -7.86 6.01
CA GLY A 43 43.14 -7.12 5.79
C GLY A 43 43.54 -6.87 4.33
N GLN A 44 42.81 -7.43 3.36
CA GLN A 44 43.03 -7.11 1.94
C GLN A 44 42.20 -5.93 1.47
N ALA A 45 42.73 -5.21 0.47
CA ALA A 45 41.99 -4.16 -0.22
C ALA A 45 40.75 -4.76 -0.89
N GLY A 46 39.57 -4.29 -0.48
CA GLY A 46 38.30 -4.79 -1.01
C GLY A 46 38.09 -4.38 -2.46
N ARG A 47 37.48 -5.27 -3.24
CA ARG A 47 37.09 -5.02 -4.63
C ARG A 47 35.80 -4.20 -4.66
N THR A 48 35.76 -3.14 -5.45
CA THR A 48 34.54 -2.36 -5.66
C THR A 48 33.45 -3.19 -6.31
N VAL A 49 32.24 -3.14 -5.74
CA VAL A 49 31.05 -3.81 -6.26
C VAL A 49 30.02 -2.76 -6.67
N ALA A 50 29.33 -2.98 -7.78
CA ALA A 50 28.27 -2.09 -8.23
C ALA A 50 27.08 -2.13 -7.24
N ASP A 51 26.85 -1.01 -6.55
CA ASP A 51 25.81 -0.88 -5.52
C ASP A 51 24.38 -0.98 -6.10
N GLY A 52 24.19 -0.70 -7.39
CA GLY A 52 22.88 -0.68 -8.03
C GLY A 52 22.13 -2.00 -7.90
N ARG A 53 22.84 -3.13 -7.80
CA ARG A 53 22.28 -4.47 -7.58
C ARG A 53 21.74 -4.69 -6.17
N LEU A 54 22.22 -3.91 -5.20
CA LEU A 54 21.90 -4.07 -3.78
C LEU A 54 20.47 -3.64 -3.47
N VAL A 55 20.01 -2.54 -4.05
CA VAL A 55 18.69 -1.95 -3.77
C VAL A 55 17.55 -2.96 -3.96
N PRO A 56 17.40 -3.67 -5.09
CA PRO A 56 16.32 -4.65 -5.24
C PRO A 56 16.48 -5.87 -4.34
N LEU A 57 17.69 -6.25 -3.94
CA LEU A 57 17.94 -7.35 -3.00
C LEU A 57 17.54 -6.98 -1.56
N LEU A 58 17.86 -5.75 -1.13
CA LEU A 58 17.38 -5.18 0.14
C LEU A 58 15.85 -5.09 0.12
N ARG A 59 15.28 -4.53 -0.95
CA ARG A 59 13.83 -4.42 -1.13
C ARG A 59 13.12 -5.76 -1.25
N ALA A 60 13.78 -6.84 -1.62
CA ALA A 60 13.16 -8.17 -1.63
C ALA A 60 13.37 -8.94 -0.32
N GLY A 61 14.06 -8.33 0.66
CA GLY A 61 14.31 -8.93 1.97
C GLY A 61 15.36 -10.03 1.96
N PHE A 62 16.20 -10.14 0.92
CA PHE A 62 17.31 -11.11 0.91
C PHE A 62 18.53 -10.59 1.66
N LEU A 63 18.72 -9.28 1.65
CA LEU A 63 19.81 -8.59 2.32
C LEU A 63 19.24 -7.55 3.28
N THR A 64 20.04 -7.17 4.25
CA THR A 64 19.78 -6.02 5.12
C THR A 64 21.06 -5.20 5.27
N ARG A 65 20.91 -3.93 5.64
CA ARG A 65 22.04 -3.02 5.85
C ARG A 65 22.00 -2.54 7.29
N ASP A 66 23.12 -2.69 7.98
CA ASP A 66 23.34 -2.18 9.32
C ASP A 66 24.61 -1.32 9.32
N GLY A 67 24.42 0.00 9.30
CA GLY A 67 25.50 0.97 9.13
C GLY A 67 26.30 0.74 7.84
N GLU A 68 27.56 0.36 7.99
CA GLU A 68 28.48 0.05 6.90
C GLU A 68 28.40 -1.41 6.43
N ARG A 69 27.81 -2.31 7.24
CA ARG A 69 27.75 -3.74 6.91
C ARG A 69 26.52 -4.05 6.07
N VAL A 70 26.71 -4.86 5.04
CA VAL A 70 25.60 -5.53 4.33
C VAL A 70 25.58 -6.98 4.78
N ALA A 71 24.48 -7.41 5.37
CA ALA A 71 24.30 -8.75 5.90
C ALA A 71 23.20 -9.50 5.16
N VAL A 72 23.29 -10.82 5.15
CA VAL A 72 22.24 -11.69 4.59
C VAL A 72 21.12 -11.87 5.62
N THR A 73 19.88 -11.93 5.17
CA THR A 73 18.74 -12.32 6.02
C THR A 73 18.56 -13.85 6.03
N ALA A 74 17.64 -14.37 6.85
CA ALA A 74 17.30 -15.80 6.82
C ALA A 74 16.78 -16.23 5.44
N ASP A 75 15.96 -15.39 4.81
CA ASP A 75 15.44 -15.59 3.45
C ASP A 75 16.57 -15.55 2.40
N GLY A 76 17.52 -14.63 2.53
CA GLY A 76 18.70 -14.57 1.67
C GLY A 76 19.54 -15.84 1.74
N ARG A 77 19.83 -16.33 2.95
CA ARG A 77 20.61 -17.56 3.15
C ARG A 77 19.89 -18.77 2.58
N ALA A 78 18.56 -18.86 2.77
CA ALA A 78 17.76 -19.92 2.15
C ALA A 78 17.77 -19.84 0.62
N ALA A 79 17.65 -18.64 0.05
CA ALA A 79 17.68 -18.41 -1.39
C ALA A 79 19.04 -18.77 -2.02
N VAL A 80 20.17 -18.43 -1.38
CA VAL A 80 21.51 -18.84 -1.81
C VAL A 80 21.65 -20.37 -1.85
N ARG A 81 21.16 -21.08 -0.82
CA ARG A 81 21.18 -22.55 -0.80
C ARG A 81 20.38 -23.14 -1.96
N LEU A 82 19.19 -22.60 -2.23
CA LEU A 82 18.35 -23.03 -3.36
C LEU A 82 19.04 -22.78 -4.71
N TRP A 83 19.63 -21.59 -4.88
CA TRP A 83 20.36 -21.20 -6.09
C TRP A 83 21.55 -22.13 -6.35
N ARG A 84 22.38 -22.40 -5.34
CA ARG A 84 23.56 -23.29 -5.44
C ARG A 84 23.15 -24.74 -5.75
N ARG A 85 22.07 -25.22 -5.13
CA ARG A 85 21.57 -26.60 -5.30
C ARG A 85 21.00 -26.84 -6.71
N TRP A 86 20.19 -25.90 -7.22
CA TRP A 86 19.43 -26.11 -8.45
C TRP A 86 20.03 -25.43 -9.69
N ARG A 87 20.95 -24.47 -9.50
CA ARG A 87 21.66 -23.74 -10.57
C ARG A 87 20.73 -23.29 -11.70
N PRO A 88 19.65 -22.54 -11.40
CA PRO A 88 18.82 -21.98 -12.46
C PRO A 88 19.67 -21.08 -13.38
N ALA A 89 19.30 -21.00 -14.65
CA ALA A 89 19.95 -20.08 -15.58
C ALA A 89 19.82 -18.63 -15.05
N PRO A 90 20.93 -17.90 -14.89
CA PRO A 90 20.88 -16.49 -14.51
C PRO A 90 20.06 -15.68 -15.52
N VAL A 91 19.30 -14.71 -15.03
CA VAL A 91 18.57 -13.78 -15.92
C VAL A 91 19.54 -12.72 -16.40
N GLU A 92 19.73 -12.64 -17.71
CA GLU A 92 20.50 -11.55 -18.33
C GLU A 92 19.74 -10.24 -18.14
N ARG A 93 20.43 -9.26 -17.56
CA ARG A 93 19.92 -7.91 -17.32
C ARG A 93 21.05 -6.93 -17.52
N ASP A 94 20.72 -5.78 -18.11
CA ASP A 94 21.68 -4.68 -18.14
C ASP A 94 21.80 -4.01 -16.75
N ARG A 95 22.74 -3.07 -16.61
CA ARG A 95 22.98 -2.38 -15.32
C ARG A 95 21.78 -1.56 -14.85
N SER A 96 20.98 -1.02 -15.77
CA SER A 96 19.79 -0.23 -15.45
C SER A 96 18.67 -1.14 -14.96
N GLU A 97 18.41 -2.24 -15.67
CA GLU A 97 17.44 -3.26 -15.34
C GLU A 97 17.76 -3.93 -14.00
N GLU A 98 19.02 -4.27 -13.74
CA GLU A 98 19.47 -4.82 -12.45
C GLU A 98 19.20 -3.87 -11.27
N ARG A 99 19.16 -2.56 -11.51
CA ARG A 99 18.91 -1.54 -10.47
C ARG A 99 17.43 -1.27 -10.26
N GLN A 100 16.66 -1.26 -11.34
CA GLN A 100 15.27 -0.80 -11.32
C GLN A 100 14.26 -1.93 -11.17
N THR A 101 14.59 -3.14 -11.64
CA THR A 101 13.64 -4.26 -11.64
C THR A 101 13.42 -4.74 -10.22
N PRO A 102 12.19 -4.65 -9.69
CA PRO A 102 11.90 -5.15 -8.35
C PRO A 102 12.01 -6.67 -8.34
N LEU A 103 12.76 -7.20 -7.37
CA LEU A 103 12.82 -8.63 -7.13
C LEU A 103 11.65 -9.06 -6.24
N ARG A 104 11.19 -10.29 -6.47
CA ARG A 104 10.20 -10.93 -5.60
C ARG A 104 10.91 -11.45 -4.34
N PRO A 105 10.28 -11.35 -3.16
CA PRO A 105 10.79 -12.03 -1.97
C PRO A 105 10.79 -13.54 -2.18
N LEU A 106 11.50 -14.27 -1.31
CA LEU A 106 11.51 -15.73 -1.35
C LEU A 106 10.08 -16.27 -1.23
N LEU A 107 9.65 -17.11 -2.17
CA LEU A 107 8.33 -17.72 -2.09
C LEU A 107 8.25 -18.64 -0.86
N GLY A 108 7.29 -18.34 0.02
CA GLY A 108 7.15 -18.98 1.34
C GLY A 108 8.20 -18.56 2.37
N GLY A 109 8.96 -17.49 2.11
CA GLY A 109 9.88 -16.88 3.08
C GLY A 109 9.18 -15.91 4.03
N GLU A 110 9.94 -15.40 4.99
CA GLU A 110 9.45 -14.48 6.02
C GLU A 110 9.01 -13.14 5.42
N GLU A 111 9.79 -12.56 4.49
CA GLU A 111 9.44 -11.27 3.88
C GLU A 111 8.14 -11.38 3.06
N ALA A 112 7.94 -12.52 2.38
CA ALA A 112 6.71 -12.78 1.65
C ALA A 112 5.50 -12.87 2.59
N ALA A 113 5.64 -13.53 3.74
CA ALA A 113 4.60 -13.63 4.76
C ALA A 113 4.27 -12.27 5.41
N ARG A 114 5.29 -11.47 5.72
CA ARG A 114 5.13 -10.12 6.28
C ARG A 114 4.37 -9.20 5.31
N ARG A 115 4.73 -9.24 4.02
CA ARG A 115 4.03 -8.48 2.97
C ARG A 115 2.59 -8.94 2.78
N ALA A 116 2.35 -10.25 2.78
CA ALA A 116 1.00 -10.78 2.63
C ALA A 116 0.11 -10.33 3.80
N THR A 117 0.63 -10.36 5.03
CA THR A 117 -0.08 -9.90 6.23
C THR A 117 -0.39 -8.41 6.15
N ALA A 118 0.61 -7.59 5.81
CA ALA A 118 0.43 -6.14 5.67
C ALA A 118 -0.56 -5.79 4.55
N ALA A 119 -0.55 -6.50 3.42
CA ALA A 119 -1.50 -6.33 2.35
C ALA A 119 -2.93 -6.73 2.76
N ALA A 120 -3.08 -7.81 3.53
CA ALA A 120 -4.39 -8.24 4.04
C ALA A 120 -4.96 -7.28 5.09
N GLU A 121 -4.11 -6.69 5.94
CA GLU A 121 -4.50 -5.59 6.84
C GLU A 121 -4.94 -4.35 6.07
N ASP A 122 -4.16 -3.96 5.07
CA ASP A 122 -4.46 -2.81 4.23
C ASP A 122 -5.76 -2.99 3.44
N GLU A 123 -6.00 -4.17 2.88
CA GLU A 123 -7.26 -4.49 2.18
C GLU A 123 -8.45 -4.45 3.13
N ARG A 124 -8.33 -4.99 4.35
CA ARG A 124 -9.39 -4.91 5.36
C ARG A 124 -9.71 -3.46 5.74
N ARG A 125 -8.68 -2.63 5.93
CA ARG A 125 -8.87 -1.19 6.17
C ARG A 125 -9.57 -0.50 5.00
N ARG A 126 -9.09 -0.74 3.77
CA ARG A 126 -9.68 -0.17 2.54
C ARG A 126 -11.13 -0.60 2.34
N ALA A 127 -11.47 -1.84 2.67
CA ALA A 127 -12.84 -2.32 2.62
C ALA A 127 -13.74 -1.52 3.60
N ALA A 128 -13.30 -1.34 4.84
CA ALA A 128 -14.04 -0.55 5.83
C ALA A 128 -14.21 0.92 5.39
N GLU A 129 -13.13 1.57 4.94
CA GLU A 129 -13.18 2.96 4.43
C GLU A 129 -14.14 3.11 3.24
N ARG A 130 -14.18 2.11 2.36
CA ARG A 130 -15.08 2.08 1.21
C ARG A 130 -16.54 1.91 1.63
N ASP A 131 -16.81 1.04 2.60
CA ASP A 131 -18.16 0.81 3.11
C ASP A 131 -18.70 2.08 3.81
N ASP A 132 -17.83 2.77 4.57
CA ASP A 132 -18.16 4.06 5.19
C ASP A 132 -18.45 5.15 4.13
N LEU A 133 -17.63 5.21 3.07
CA LEU A 133 -17.82 6.14 1.97
C LEU A 133 -19.15 5.89 1.24
N TYR A 134 -19.46 4.64 0.89
CA TYR A 134 -20.72 4.32 0.21
C TYR A 134 -21.93 4.60 1.09
N SER A 135 -21.85 4.30 2.39
CA SER A 135 -22.91 4.63 3.34
C SER A 135 -23.13 6.15 3.48
N ALA A 136 -22.06 6.95 3.39
CA ALA A 136 -22.18 8.41 3.36
C ALA A 136 -22.79 8.92 2.04
N LEU A 137 -22.39 8.34 0.90
CA LEU A 137 -22.94 8.69 -0.41
C LEU A 137 -24.42 8.33 -0.54
N GLU A 138 -24.86 7.20 0.01
CA GLU A 138 -26.27 6.81 0.02
C GLU A 138 -27.11 7.83 0.81
N ARG A 139 -26.65 8.22 2.01
CA ARG A 139 -27.29 9.26 2.81
C ARG A 139 -27.33 10.60 2.07
N LEU A 140 -26.24 10.97 1.39
CA LEU A 140 -26.19 12.19 0.59
C LEU A 140 -27.20 12.14 -0.56
N HIS A 141 -27.26 11.06 -1.33
CA HIS A 141 -28.22 10.93 -2.44
C HIS A 141 -29.66 10.95 -1.95
N ALA A 142 -29.96 10.30 -0.81
CA ALA A 142 -31.28 10.35 -0.20
C ALA A 142 -31.66 11.78 0.20
N TRP A 143 -30.71 12.53 0.78
CA TRP A 143 -30.89 13.95 1.11
C TRP A 143 -31.08 14.82 -0.14
N GLU A 144 -30.29 14.61 -1.20
CA GLU A 144 -30.40 15.37 -2.46
C GLU A 144 -31.73 15.10 -3.16
N ALA A 145 -32.14 13.83 -3.26
CA ALA A 145 -33.42 13.46 -3.85
C ALA A 145 -34.60 14.06 -3.07
N ARG A 146 -34.48 14.17 -1.75
CA ARG A 146 -35.45 14.86 -0.90
C ARG A 146 -35.46 16.37 -1.18
N ASP A 147 -34.31 17.03 -1.11
CA ASP A 147 -34.19 18.48 -1.37
C ASP A 147 -34.75 18.85 -2.75
N ASP A 148 -34.47 18.02 -3.77
CA ASP A 148 -34.95 18.20 -5.13
C ASP A 148 -36.49 18.16 -5.20
N ARG A 149 -37.13 17.17 -4.56
CA ARG A 149 -38.60 17.11 -4.50
C ARG A 149 -39.21 18.33 -3.80
N LEU A 150 -38.64 18.75 -2.67
CA LEU A 150 -39.12 19.94 -1.94
C LEU A 150 -38.89 21.23 -2.74
N TRP A 151 -37.77 21.30 -3.45
CA TRP A 151 -37.43 22.41 -4.35
C TRP A 151 -38.40 22.49 -5.52
N GLU A 152 -38.79 21.38 -6.14
CA GLU A 152 -39.75 21.36 -7.24
C GLU A 152 -41.12 21.92 -6.85
N VAL A 153 -41.60 21.61 -5.64
CA VAL A 153 -42.84 22.18 -5.11
C VAL A 153 -42.72 23.69 -4.98
N TRP A 154 -41.63 24.17 -4.37
CA TRP A 154 -41.36 25.59 -4.25
C TRP A 154 -41.27 26.29 -5.61
N ALA A 155 -40.52 25.71 -6.55
CA ALA A 155 -40.34 26.22 -7.89
C ALA A 155 -41.67 26.31 -8.64
N ARG A 156 -42.54 25.30 -8.50
CA ARG A 156 -43.88 25.29 -9.11
C ARG A 156 -44.77 26.42 -8.58
N VAL A 157 -44.77 26.65 -7.25
CA VAL A 157 -45.54 27.75 -6.64
C VAL A 157 -45.01 29.11 -7.11
N GLN A 158 -43.70 29.26 -7.23
CA GLN A 158 -43.04 30.51 -7.61
C GLN A 158 -42.92 30.73 -9.13
N GLY A 159 -43.40 29.78 -9.96
CA GLY A 159 -43.27 29.85 -11.42
C GLY A 159 -41.82 29.80 -11.92
N ILE A 160 -40.93 29.13 -11.19
CA ILE A 160 -39.51 29.00 -11.52
C ILE A 160 -39.30 27.77 -12.42
N THR A 161 -38.78 27.98 -13.64
CA THR A 161 -38.50 26.89 -14.59
C THR A 161 -37.08 26.30 -14.41
N TYR A 162 -36.11 27.10 -13.98
CA TYR A 162 -34.70 26.69 -13.92
C TYR A 162 -34.07 26.97 -12.56
N ARG A 163 -33.28 26.03 -12.05
CA ARG A 163 -32.68 26.11 -10.72
C ARG A 163 -31.64 27.21 -10.58
N LEU A 164 -30.76 27.42 -11.57
CA LEU A 164 -29.77 28.53 -11.67
C LEU A 164 -29.22 29.08 -10.32
N GLY A 165 -28.82 28.20 -9.40
CA GLY A 165 -28.30 28.57 -8.07
C GLY A 165 -29.33 29.07 -7.05
N ARG A 166 -30.62 29.18 -7.42
CA ARG A 166 -31.72 29.50 -6.52
C ARG A 166 -31.98 28.34 -5.56
N ARG A 167 -32.01 28.67 -4.27
CA ARG A 167 -32.36 27.73 -3.19
C ARG A 167 -33.73 28.08 -2.62
N ARG A 168 -34.48 27.06 -2.23
CA ARG A 168 -35.69 27.23 -1.44
C ARG A 168 -35.32 27.96 -0.12
N PRO A 169 -36.03 29.02 0.27
CA PRO A 169 -35.78 29.68 1.55
C PRO A 169 -35.98 28.70 2.71
N ARG A 170 -35.11 28.78 3.73
CA ARG A 170 -35.27 27.97 4.95
C ARG A 170 -36.59 28.33 5.65
N GLY A 171 -37.31 27.32 6.12
CA GLY A 171 -38.60 27.52 6.80
C GLY A 171 -39.79 27.79 5.87
N TRP A 172 -39.60 27.78 4.55
CA TRP A 172 -40.70 28.01 3.61
C TRP A 172 -41.69 26.84 3.59
N VAL A 173 -42.98 27.16 3.71
CA VAL A 173 -44.12 26.24 3.60
C VAL A 173 -45.21 26.93 2.76
N PRO A 174 -45.87 26.23 1.82
CA PRO A 174 -46.95 26.81 1.03
C PRO A 174 -48.18 27.11 1.90
N THR A 175 -48.88 28.19 1.56
CA THR A 175 -50.16 28.56 2.17
C THR A 175 -51.29 27.63 1.75
N ALA A 176 -52.41 27.62 2.48
CA ALA A 176 -53.57 26.77 2.15
C ALA A 176 -54.11 27.05 0.73
N GLU A 177 -54.10 28.31 0.30
CA GLU A 177 -54.53 28.72 -1.04
C GLU A 177 -53.58 28.18 -2.13
N GLU A 178 -52.26 28.26 -1.90
CA GLU A 178 -51.26 27.72 -2.83
C GLU A 178 -51.33 26.20 -2.94
N ILE A 179 -51.57 25.51 -1.81
CA ILE A 179 -51.76 24.05 -1.78
C ILE A 179 -52.94 23.65 -2.68
N ALA A 180 -54.08 24.32 -2.53
CA ALA A 180 -55.28 24.07 -3.35
C ALA A 180 -55.04 24.40 -4.82
N LYS A 181 -54.40 25.54 -5.12
CA LYS A 181 -54.15 26.00 -6.50
C LYS A 181 -53.18 25.10 -7.28
N HIS A 182 -52.13 24.60 -6.62
CA HIS A 182 -51.08 23.82 -7.26
C HIS A 182 -51.24 22.30 -7.05
N PHE A 183 -52.34 21.86 -6.45
CA PHE A 183 -52.67 20.46 -6.16
C PHE A 183 -51.50 19.73 -5.48
N ILE A 184 -50.93 20.34 -4.44
CA ILE A 184 -49.77 19.77 -3.72
C ILE A 184 -50.27 18.62 -2.85
N ALA A 185 -49.65 17.44 -2.96
CA ALA A 185 -49.98 16.29 -2.15
C ALA A 185 -49.77 16.56 -0.65
N GLN A 186 -50.69 16.12 0.20
CA GLN A 186 -50.63 16.37 1.65
C GLN A 186 -49.34 15.85 2.28
N GLU A 187 -48.84 14.70 1.83
CA GLU A 187 -47.57 14.10 2.29
C GLU A 187 -46.37 15.04 2.08
N LEU A 188 -46.32 15.74 0.93
CA LEU A 188 -45.26 16.72 0.65
C LEU A 188 -45.42 17.99 1.49
N VAL A 189 -46.66 18.40 1.78
CA VAL A 189 -46.92 19.53 2.68
C VAL A 189 -46.45 19.21 4.09
N ASP A 190 -46.73 17.99 4.58
CA ASP A 190 -46.29 17.54 5.90
C ASP A 190 -44.76 17.43 5.97
N GLU A 191 -44.12 16.91 4.91
CA GLU A 191 -42.67 16.89 4.80
C GLU A 191 -42.04 18.30 4.77
N LEU A 192 -42.66 19.26 4.05
CA LEU A 192 -42.24 20.67 4.04
C LEU A 192 -42.36 21.32 5.40
N ARG A 193 -43.43 21.03 6.16
CA ARG A 193 -43.63 21.54 7.52
C ARG A 193 -42.60 20.96 8.49
N ALA A 194 -42.39 19.65 8.43
CA ALA A 194 -41.37 18.99 9.24
C ALA A 194 -39.97 19.53 8.94
N ASP A 195 -39.66 19.79 7.66
CA ASP A 195 -38.41 20.42 7.25
C ASP A 195 -38.28 21.88 7.71
N ALA A 196 -39.37 22.63 7.71
CA ALA A 196 -39.38 24.01 8.17
C ALA A 196 -39.15 24.12 9.69
N GLU A 197 -39.68 23.15 10.45
CA GLU A 197 -39.47 23.04 11.90
C GLU A 197 -38.06 22.54 12.24
N SER A 198 -37.57 21.54 11.51
CA SER A 198 -36.24 20.94 11.72
C SER A 198 -35.52 20.68 10.39
N PRO A 199 -34.83 21.69 9.84
CA PRO A 199 -34.12 21.56 8.57
C PRO A 199 -33.05 20.47 8.62
N GLN A 200 -33.08 19.52 7.69
CA GLN A 200 -32.04 18.50 7.59
C GLN A 200 -30.78 19.06 6.92
N GLU A 201 -29.66 18.97 7.62
CA GLU A 201 -28.36 19.36 7.08
C GLU A 201 -27.86 18.36 6.03
N ARG A 202 -27.09 18.86 5.07
CA ARG A 202 -26.48 18.03 4.02
C ARG A 202 -25.46 17.09 4.69
N PRO A 203 -25.57 15.77 4.50
CA PRO A 203 -24.58 14.84 5.02
C PRO A 203 -23.18 15.14 4.48
N GLU A 204 -22.17 15.12 5.35
CA GLU A 204 -20.78 15.24 4.94
C GLU A 204 -20.27 13.90 4.39
N VAL A 205 -19.54 13.97 3.28
CA VAL A 205 -18.88 12.80 2.69
C VAL A 205 -17.45 12.73 3.24
N PRO A 206 -17.03 11.60 3.84
CA PRO A 206 -15.69 11.49 4.40
C PRO A 206 -14.63 11.66 3.31
N HIS A 207 -13.59 12.42 3.61
CA HIS A 207 -12.45 12.59 2.72
C HIS A 207 -11.56 11.35 2.78
N THR A 208 -11.45 10.60 1.69
CA THR A 208 -10.52 9.47 1.59
C THR A 208 -9.12 9.99 1.22
N PRO A 209 -8.10 9.87 2.09
CA PRO A 209 -6.76 10.33 1.78
C PRO A 209 -6.14 9.52 0.63
N ALA A 210 -5.19 10.13 -0.09
CA ALA A 210 -4.46 9.44 -1.15
C ALA A 210 -3.70 8.21 -0.62
N LEU A 211 -3.78 7.11 -1.37
CA LEU A 211 -3.15 5.83 -1.04
C LEU A 211 -1.63 6.00 -0.87
N ARG A 212 -1.12 5.71 0.33
CA ARG A 212 0.31 5.53 0.59
C ARG A 212 0.55 4.10 1.01
N SER A 213 1.32 3.36 0.20
CA SER A 213 1.78 2.03 0.57
C SER A 213 2.58 2.09 1.86
N ARG A 214 2.22 1.28 2.86
CA ARG A 214 2.97 1.19 4.11
C ARG A 214 4.31 0.52 3.82
N GLU A 215 5.40 1.26 4.00
CA GLU A 215 6.74 0.68 3.97
C GLU A 215 6.95 -0.17 5.23
N LEU A 216 7.34 -1.43 5.04
CA LEU A 216 7.67 -2.34 6.15
C LEU A 216 9.14 -2.16 6.53
N PRO A 217 9.49 -2.25 7.83
CA PRO A 217 10.89 -2.22 8.24
C PRO A 217 11.64 -3.45 7.66
N PRO A 218 12.93 -3.30 7.31
CA PRO A 218 13.71 -4.40 6.75
C PRO A 218 13.80 -5.58 7.72
N LEU A 219 13.99 -6.79 7.18
CA LEU A 219 14.26 -7.97 8.00
C LEU A 219 15.61 -7.84 8.74
N PRO A 220 15.73 -8.45 9.93
CA PRO A 220 17.01 -8.53 10.63
C PRO A 220 18.01 -9.40 9.87
N ALA A 221 19.29 -9.19 10.15
CA ALA A 221 20.35 -10.06 9.64
C ALA A 221 20.17 -11.47 10.23
N ALA A 222 20.50 -12.49 9.43
CA ALA A 222 20.62 -13.84 9.98
C ALA A 222 21.81 -13.87 10.96
N PRO A 223 21.70 -14.60 12.09
CA PRO A 223 22.81 -14.73 13.03
C PRO A 223 24.04 -15.32 12.31
N ASP A 224 25.21 -14.77 12.63
CA ASP A 224 26.49 -15.27 12.14
C ASP A 224 26.70 -16.67 12.73
N ALA A 225 26.95 -17.67 11.89
CA ALA A 225 27.12 -19.07 12.35
C ALA A 225 28.32 -19.24 13.31
N ALA A 226 29.21 -18.26 13.39
CA ALA A 226 30.38 -18.26 14.27
C ALA A 226 30.01 -18.10 15.76
N GLU A 227 28.89 -17.46 16.10
CA GLU A 227 28.48 -17.25 17.50
C GLU A 227 27.83 -18.50 18.15
N GLN A 228 27.62 -19.58 17.39
CA GLN A 228 27.13 -20.85 17.96
C GLN A 228 28.23 -21.72 18.60
N LEU A 229 29.51 -21.36 18.47
CA LEU A 229 30.60 -22.08 19.11
C LEU A 229 30.75 -21.75 20.61
N ASP A 230 30.25 -20.60 21.08
CA ASP A 230 30.29 -20.24 22.50
C ASP A 230 29.22 -20.97 23.33
N LEU A 231 28.28 -21.68 22.70
CA LEU A 231 27.31 -22.57 23.37
C LEU A 231 27.86 -23.97 23.66
N PHE A 232 29.09 -24.27 23.23
CA PHE A 232 29.79 -25.54 23.47
C PHE A 232 31.11 -25.39 24.21
N ALA A 233 31.41 -24.20 24.76
CA ALA A 233 32.51 -24.04 25.70
C ALA A 233 32.10 -24.60 27.09
N PRO A 234 32.87 -25.54 27.68
CA PRO A 234 32.54 -26.23 28.93
C PRO A 234 32.56 -25.34 30.17
#